data_AF-H8K6L7-F1
#
_entry.id   AF-H8K6L7-F1
#
_cell.length_a   1.000
_cell.length_b   1.000
_cell.length_c   1.000
_cell.angle_alpha   90.00
_cell.angle_beta   90.00
_cell.angle_gamma   90.00
#
_symmetry.space_group_name_H-M   'P 1'
#
loop_
_entity.id
_entity.type
_entity.pdbx_description
1 polymer ?
#
loop_
_entity_poly.entity_id
_entity_poly.type
_entity_poly.pdbx_seq_one_letter_code
_entity_poly.pdbx_strand_id
1 'polypeptide(L)' 'MYKIMNTARTNNLTSYYATYLLTAMHEGLPVANNNKALIKACHNNGVPLLK' A
#
# COMPACT_ATOMS: atom_id res chain seq x y z
N MET A 1 8.55 -10.93 -2.74
CA MET A 1 9.12 -9.79 -3.51
C MET A 1 8.44 -9.55 -4.86
N TYR A 2 8.22 -10.56 -5.71
CA TYR A 2 7.56 -10.40 -7.02
C TYR A 2 6.13 -9.80 -6.97
N LYS A 3 5.32 -10.23 -5.98
CA LYS A 3 3.96 -9.71 -5.76
C LYS A 3 3.95 -8.21 -5.38
N ILE A 4 5.04 -7.73 -4.77
CA ILE A 4 5.21 -6.37 -4.22
C ILE A 4 5.45 -5.35 -5.34
N MET A 5 6.39 -5.65 -6.23
CA MET A 5 6.64 -4.82 -7.41
C MET A 5 5.44 -4.84 -8.35
N ASN A 6 4.71 -5.97 -8.44
CA ASN A 6 3.52 -6.04 -9.26
C ASN A 6 2.38 -5.18 -8.69
N THR A 7 2.13 -5.18 -7.38
CA THR A 7 1.15 -4.28 -6.73
C THR A 7 1.55 -2.81 -6.86
N ALA A 8 2.83 -2.48 -6.63
CA ALA A 8 3.32 -1.11 -6.79
C ALA A 8 3.17 -0.60 -8.23
N ARG A 9 3.56 -1.42 -9.21
CA ARG A 9 3.50 -1.10 -10.64
C ARG A 9 2.06 -1.04 -11.16
N THR A 10 1.18 -1.93 -10.71
CA THR A 10 -0.26 -1.90 -11.08
C THR A 10 -1.01 -0.71 -10.49
N ASN A 11 -0.52 -0.13 -9.39
CA ASN A 11 -1.17 1.02 -8.74
C ASN A 11 -0.41 2.35 -8.96
N ASN A 12 0.59 2.40 -9.85
CA ASN A 12 1.44 3.59 -10.09
C ASN A 12 2.02 4.18 -8.79
N LEU A 13 2.37 3.33 -7.83
CA LEU A 13 2.97 3.77 -6.57
C LEU A 13 4.46 4.07 -6.78
N THR A 14 4.93 5.15 -6.15
CA THR A 14 6.37 5.35 -5.95
C THR A 14 6.94 4.24 -5.08
N SER A 15 8.25 4.02 -5.14
CA SER A 15 8.95 3.07 -4.28
C SER A 15 8.66 3.32 -2.79
N TYR A 16 8.56 4.58 -2.38
CA TYR A 16 8.20 4.98 -1.02
C TYR A 16 6.83 4.42 -0.61
N TYR A 17 5.77 4.71 -1.38
CA TYR A 17 4.42 4.25 -1.03
C TYR A 17 4.26 2.73 -1.16
N ALA A 18 5.00 2.10 -2.06
CA ALA A 18 5.07 0.64 -2.16
C ALA A 18 5.67 0.01 -0.90
N THR A 19 6.80 0.54 -0.42
CA THR A 19 7.43 0.08 0.83
C THR A 19 6.56 0.36 2.04
N TYR A 20 5.87 1.51 2.07
CA TYR A 20 4.97 1.83 3.17
C TYR A 20 3.78 0.87 3.24
N LEU A 21 3.10 0.61 2.12
CA LEU A 21 2.03 -0.38 2.04
C LEU A 21 2.51 -1.77 2.45
N LEU A 22 3.69 -2.18 1.98
CA LEU A 22 4.27 -3.48 2.34
C LEU A 22 4.50 -3.60 3.85
N THR A 23 5.07 -2.56 4.45
CA THR A 23 5.33 -2.54 5.90
C THR A 23 4.02 -2.66 6.66
N ALA A 24 2.99 -1.91 6.26
CA ALA A 24 1.66 -2.01 6.85
C ALA A 24 1.05 -3.41 6.71
N MET A 25 1.17 -4.05 5.53
CA MET A 25 0.71 -5.43 5.31
C MET A 25 1.47 -6.45 6.16
N HIS A 26 2.78 -6.30 6.28
CA HIS A 26 3.64 -7.23 7.02
C HIS A 26 3.38 -7.15 8.54
N GLU A 27 3.28 -5.93 9.06
CA GLU A 27 3.07 -5.67 10.49
C GLU A 27 1.58 -5.75 10.89
N GLY A 28 0.67 -5.87 9.93
CA GLY A 28 -0.78 -5.83 10.18
C GLY A 28 -1.27 -4.47 10.68
N LEU A 29 -0.59 -3.39 10.29
CA LEU A 29 -0.88 -2.03 10.74
C LEU A 29 -1.82 -1.30 9.77
N PRO A 30 -2.69 -0.42 10.28
CA PRO A 30 -3.46 0.47 9.43
C PRO A 30 -2.57 1.56 8.80
N VAL A 31 -2.94 2.03 7.61
CA VAL A 31 -2.26 3.11 6.90
C VAL A 31 -2.97 4.45 7.14
N ALA A 32 -2.24 5.44 7.66
CA ALA A 32 -2.68 6.84 7.73
C ALA A 32 -1.99 7.64 6.61
N ASN A 33 -2.68 7.86 5.50
CA ASN A 33 -2.15 8.67 4.39
C ASN A 33 -3.25 9.20 3.46
N ASN A 34 -3.06 10.39 2.91
CA ASN A 34 -4.00 11.04 1.99
C ASN A 34 -3.70 10.77 0.49
N ASN A 35 -2.65 10.01 0.17
CA ASN A 35 -2.32 9.69 -1.20
C ASN A 35 -3.38 8.75 -1.81
N LYS A 36 -4.08 9.24 -2.85
CA LYS A 36 -5.18 8.50 -3.51
C LYS A 36 -4.76 7.15 -4.09
N ALA A 37 -3.55 7.07 -4.66
CA ALA A 37 -3.04 5.82 -5.23
C ALA A 37 -2.74 4.80 -4.13
N LEU A 38 -2.17 5.24 -3.01
CA LEU A 38 -1.91 4.39 -1.85
C LEU A 38 -3.22 3.92 -1.20
N ILE A 39 -4.21 4.80 -1.01
CA ILE A 39 -5.54 4.46 -0.49
C ILE A 39 -6.18 3.36 -1.35
N LYS A 40 -6.16 3.52 -2.69
CA LYS A 40 -6.68 2.51 -3.62
C LYS A 40 -5.94 1.18 -3.48
N ALA A 41 -4.62 1.23 -3.33
CA ALA A 41 -3.82 0.02 -3.13
C ALA A 41 -4.11 -0.65 -1.78
N CYS A 42 -4.36 0.11 -0.71
CA CYS A 42 -4.78 -0.42 0.59
C CYS A 42 -6.10 -1.18 0.46
N HIS A 43 -7.11 -0.58 -0.19
CA HIS A 43 -8.40 -1.25 -0.44
C HIS A 43 -8.24 -2.55 -1.23
N ASN A 44 -7.44 -2.54 -2.30
CA ASN A 44 -7.20 -3.72 -3.13
C ASN A 44 -6.49 -4.87 -2.39
N ASN A 45 -5.77 -4.56 -1.31
CA ASN A 45 -5.01 -5.52 -0.53
C ASN A 45 -5.61 -5.79 0.86
N GLY A 46 -6.79 -5.24 1.16
CA GLY A 46 -7.45 -5.43 2.45
C GLY A 46 -6.71 -4.78 3.64
N VAL A 47 -5.90 -3.75 3.39
CA VAL A 47 -5.18 -3.03 4.45
C VAL A 47 -6.11 -1.97 5.05
N PRO A 48 -6.32 -1.94 6.37
CA PRO A 48 -7.15 -0.95 7.02
C PRO A 48 -6.59 0.46 6.84
N LEU A 49 -7.47 1.46 6.72
CA LEU A 49 -7.09 2.87 6.69
C LEU A 49 -7.46 3.54 8.00
N LEU A 50 -6.53 4.34 8.53
CA LEU A 50 -6.83 5.27 9.62
C LEU A 50 -7.47 6.52 9.02
N LYS A 51 -8.60 6.93 9.61
CA LYS A 51 -9.30 8.18 9.27
C LYS A 51 -8.61 9.39 9.88
#